data_AF-A0A822YYE3-F1
#
_entry.id   AF-A0A822YYE3-F1
#
_cell.length_a   1.000
_cell.length_b   1.000
_cell.length_c   1.000
_cell.angle_alpha   90.00
_cell.angle_beta   90.00
_cell.angle_gamma   90.00
#
_symmetry.space_group_name_H-M   'P 1'
#
loop_
_entity.id
_entity.type
_entity.pdbx_description
1 polymer ?
#
loop_
_entity_poly.entity_id
_entity_poly.type
_entity_poly.pdbx_seq_one_letter_code
_entity_poly.pdbx_strand_id
1 'polypeptide(L)'
;MWLFSRTGPSGFSASSTAEEVTQGIDGTGLTAIVTGASSGIGTETTRVLTLRGVHVVMAVRNVGTGRDVKRAIIKEIPNAKIDVMELDLSSLASVRKFASEFNSLGLPLNILINNAGVLAPFKLSKDNIELQFATNHLGHFLLTDLLLGTMKSTARESKKEGLPMFHQKVTGLHIVKEFVLTKSMMNLGTPVFLLMVNQSLPIYCMQMNLLDV
;
A
#
# COMPACT_ATOMS: atom_id res chain seq x y z
N MET A 1 9.69 -24.96 14.51
CA MET A 1 10.58 -25.34 13.39
C MET A 1 9.73 -26.04 12.35
N TRP A 2 9.42 -25.38 11.22
CA TRP A 2 8.55 -25.93 10.16
C TRP A 2 9.45 -26.54 9.08
N LEU A 3 9.57 -27.86 9.10
CA LEU A 3 10.65 -28.59 8.40
C LEU A 3 10.45 -28.77 6.89
N PHE A 4 9.30 -28.37 6.31
CA PHE A 4 9.09 -28.45 4.86
C PHE A 4 8.26 -27.26 4.37
N SER A 5 8.93 -26.21 3.89
CA SER A 5 8.27 -25.13 3.14
C SER A 5 7.84 -25.69 1.78
N ARG A 6 6.60 -26.16 1.69
CA ARG A 6 6.03 -26.62 0.41
C ARG A 6 5.71 -25.40 -0.45
N THR A 7 6.21 -25.39 -1.68
CA THR A 7 5.82 -24.40 -2.70
C THR A 7 4.33 -24.56 -3.03
N GLY A 8 3.59 -23.46 -3.01
CA GLY A 8 2.18 -23.45 -3.38
C GLY A 8 1.99 -23.48 -4.91
N PRO A 9 0.73 -23.44 -5.39
CA PRO A 9 0.41 -23.38 -6.81
C PRO A 9 1.02 -22.18 -7.56
N SER A 10 1.41 -21.12 -6.83
CA SER A 10 2.11 -19.95 -7.38
C SER A 10 3.59 -20.19 -7.67
N GLY A 11 4.16 -21.35 -7.30
CA GLY A 11 5.59 -21.62 -7.40
C GLY A 11 6.44 -21.02 -6.27
N PHE A 12 5.86 -20.17 -5.42
CA PHE A 12 6.53 -19.55 -4.28
C PHE A 12 6.13 -20.21 -2.96
N SER A 13 6.97 -20.05 -1.94
CA SER A 13 6.70 -20.56 -0.59
C SER A 13 6.81 -19.44 0.46
N ALA A 14 6.50 -19.73 1.72
CA ALA A 14 6.59 -18.74 2.80
C ALA A 14 8.03 -18.26 3.08
N SER A 15 9.04 -18.95 2.54
CA SER A 15 10.44 -18.56 2.62
C SER A 15 10.94 -17.78 1.40
N SER A 16 10.12 -17.61 0.36
CA SER A 16 10.50 -16.84 -0.83
C SER A 16 10.63 -15.36 -0.50
N THR A 17 11.66 -14.71 -1.02
CA THR A 17 11.88 -13.28 -0.80
C THR A 17 11.01 -12.42 -1.72
N ALA A 18 10.76 -11.17 -1.32
CA ALA A 18 10.01 -10.23 -2.16
C ALA A 18 10.73 -9.94 -3.49
N GLU A 19 12.06 -10.03 -3.53
CA GLU A 19 12.82 -9.94 -4.78
C GLU A 19 12.57 -11.13 -5.70
N GLU A 20 12.63 -12.36 -5.17
CA GLU A 20 12.38 -13.58 -5.94
C GLU A 20 10.97 -13.57 -6.54
N VAL A 21 9.97 -13.19 -5.75
CA VAL A 21 8.57 -13.12 -6.19
C VAL A 21 8.36 -12.10 -7.30
N THR A 22 9.18 -11.04 -7.34
CA THR A 22 9.05 -9.96 -8.33
C THR A 22 10.06 -10.08 -9.47
N GLN A 23 10.84 -11.15 -9.54
CA GLN A 23 11.87 -11.32 -10.56
C GLN A 23 11.26 -11.31 -11.96
N GLY A 24 11.87 -10.57 -12.88
CA GLY A 24 11.42 -10.44 -14.27
C GLY A 24 10.27 -9.45 -14.50
N ILE A 25 9.72 -8.83 -13.45
CA ILE A 25 8.69 -7.79 -13.56
C ILE A 25 9.36 -6.44 -13.87
N ASP A 26 8.89 -5.74 -14.91
CA ASP A 26 9.24 -4.35 -15.19
C ASP A 26 8.07 -3.42 -14.83
N GLY A 27 8.29 -2.59 -13.82
CA GLY A 27 7.34 -1.58 -13.34
C GLY A 27 7.66 -0.17 -13.83
N THR A 28 8.54 -0.01 -14.82
CA THR A 28 8.91 1.29 -15.37
C THR A 28 7.68 2.06 -15.86
N GLY A 29 7.60 3.34 -15.46
CA GLY A 29 6.48 4.22 -15.80
C GLY A 29 5.25 4.06 -14.89
N LEU A 30 5.27 3.12 -13.95
CA LEU A 30 4.27 3.03 -12.90
C LEU A 30 4.64 3.92 -11.72
N THR A 31 3.62 4.46 -11.06
CA THR A 31 3.77 5.21 -9.81
C THR A 31 2.97 4.54 -8.69
N ALA A 32 3.60 4.43 -7.53
CA ALA A 32 3.02 3.81 -6.34
C ALA A 32 3.06 4.76 -5.13
N ILE A 33 2.01 4.78 -4.32
CA ILE A 33 2.03 5.35 -2.98
C ILE A 33 2.13 4.22 -1.97
N VAL A 34 3.08 4.28 -1.06
CA VAL A 34 3.22 3.32 0.05
C VAL A 34 3.05 4.05 1.38
N THR A 35 1.96 3.77 2.09
CA THR A 35 1.73 4.32 3.43
C THR A 35 2.55 3.56 4.47
N GLY A 36 3.15 4.26 5.42
CA GLY A 36 3.97 3.63 6.47
C GLY A 36 5.29 3.08 5.93
N ALA A 37 5.81 3.67 4.85
CA ALA A 37 7.01 3.22 4.16
C ALA A 37 8.33 3.37 4.95
N SER A 38 8.30 3.99 6.13
CA SER A 38 9.49 4.25 6.95
C SER A 38 9.93 3.08 7.85
N SER A 39 9.23 1.94 7.84
CA SER A 39 9.63 0.77 8.63
C SER A 39 9.08 -0.55 8.10
N GLY A 40 9.76 -1.65 8.43
CA GLY A 40 9.27 -3.02 8.24
C GLY A 40 8.85 -3.32 6.80
N ILE A 41 7.65 -3.89 6.65
CA ILE A 41 7.09 -4.29 5.35
C ILE A 41 7.03 -3.10 4.38
N GLY A 42 6.62 -1.91 4.83
CA GLY A 42 6.51 -0.75 3.96
C GLY A 42 7.86 -0.31 3.35
N THR A 43 8.95 -0.46 4.11
CA THR A 43 10.32 -0.18 3.62
C THR A 43 10.74 -1.20 2.58
N GLU A 44 10.54 -2.49 2.85
CA GLU A 44 10.88 -3.55 1.91
C GLU A 44 10.04 -3.47 0.63
N THR A 45 8.74 -3.18 0.75
CA THR A 45 7.87 -2.94 -0.39
C THR A 45 8.36 -1.76 -1.23
N THR A 46 8.75 -0.65 -0.60
CA THR A 46 9.34 0.50 -1.31
C THR A 46 10.60 0.08 -2.06
N ARG A 47 11.51 -0.63 -1.38
CA ARG A 47 12.78 -1.09 -1.96
C ARG A 47 12.55 -1.97 -3.18
N VAL A 48 11.72 -3.00 -3.07
CA VAL A 48 11.45 -3.94 -4.17
C VAL A 48 10.69 -3.28 -5.32
N LEU A 49 9.71 -2.41 -5.06
CA LEU A 49 9.02 -1.68 -6.13
C LEU A 49 10.01 -0.80 -6.92
N THR A 50 10.88 -0.08 -6.21
CA THR A 50 11.90 0.76 -6.86
C THR A 50 12.95 -0.05 -7.60
N LEU A 51 13.28 -1.26 -7.10
CA LEU A 51 14.16 -2.21 -7.80
C LEU A 51 13.57 -2.63 -9.15
N ARG A 52 12.23 -2.66 -9.27
CA ARG A 52 11.51 -2.94 -10.52
C ARG A 52 11.19 -1.66 -11.32
N GLY A 53 11.80 -0.52 -11.01
CA GLY A 53 11.66 0.72 -11.80
C GLY A 53 10.40 1.54 -11.52
N VAL A 54 9.58 1.14 -10.53
CA VAL A 54 8.40 1.91 -10.10
C VAL A 54 8.85 3.19 -9.40
N HIS A 55 8.19 4.31 -9.71
CA HIS A 55 8.32 5.55 -8.94
C HIS A 55 7.50 5.45 -7.66
N VAL A 56 8.15 5.46 -6.49
CA VAL A 56 7.47 5.31 -5.20
C VAL A 56 7.39 6.63 -4.45
N VAL A 57 6.18 7.02 -4.08
CA VAL A 57 5.90 8.06 -3.09
C VAL A 57 5.76 7.41 -1.71
N MET A 58 6.77 7.59 -0.87
CA MET A 58 6.76 7.16 0.52
C MET A 58 5.89 8.12 1.34
N ALA A 59 4.72 7.66 1.75
CA ALA A 59 3.81 8.41 2.60
C ALA A 59 4.06 8.04 4.07
N VAL A 60 4.66 8.96 4.83
CA VAL A 60 5.19 8.70 6.17
C VAL A 60 4.81 9.80 7.16
N ARG A 61 4.66 9.45 8.45
CA ARG A 61 4.39 10.43 9.50
C ARG A 61 5.59 11.33 9.80
N ASN A 62 6.79 10.76 9.81
CA ASN A 62 8.04 11.50 10.04
C ASN A 62 8.86 11.53 8.74
N VAL A 63 8.87 12.69 8.09
CA VAL A 63 9.59 12.90 6.82
C VAL A 63 11.11 12.73 7.00
N GLY A 64 11.66 13.08 8.17
CA GLY A 64 13.08 12.87 8.48
C GLY A 64 13.47 11.39 8.39
N THR A 65 12.75 10.53 9.12
CA THR A 65 12.94 9.07 9.06
C THR A 65 12.72 8.54 7.64
N GLY A 66 11.71 9.04 6.92
CA GLY A 66 11.48 8.67 5.52
C GLY A 66 12.64 9.02 4.60
N ARG A 67 13.27 10.19 4.78
CA ARG A 67 14.45 10.61 4.01
C ARG A 67 15.68 9.74 4.30
N ASP A 68 15.84 9.27 5.52
CA ASP A 68 16.94 8.37 5.88
C ASP A 68 16.76 7.00 5.23
N VAL A 69 15.52 6.46 5.25
CA VAL A 69 15.18 5.22 4.53
C VAL A 69 15.37 5.38 3.03
N LYS A 70 14.88 6.47 2.42
CA LYS A 70 15.13 6.80 1.01
C LYS A 70 16.63 6.78 0.69
N ARG A 71 17.46 7.39 1.54
CA ARG A 71 18.92 7.43 1.34
C ARG A 71 19.55 6.04 1.40
N ALA A 72 19.09 5.18 2.29
CA ALA A 72 19.55 3.80 2.37
C ALA A 72 19.19 3.02 1.08
N ILE A 73 17.94 3.12 0.62
CA ILE A 73 17.49 2.45 -0.60
C ILE A 73 18.26 2.96 -1.83
N ILE A 74 18.48 4.27 -1.97
CA ILE A 74 19.23 4.83 -3.10
C ILE A 74 20.70 4.35 -3.12
N LYS A 75 21.31 4.09 -1.96
CA LYS A 75 22.67 3.53 -1.93
C LYS A 75 22.71 2.12 -2.53
N GLU A 76 21.67 1.33 -2.33
CA GLU A 76 21.55 -0.03 -2.89
C GLU A 76 21.08 0.00 -4.35
N ILE A 77 20.21 0.95 -4.69
CA ILE A 77 19.55 1.09 -6.00
C ILE A 77 19.75 2.54 -6.49
N PRO A 78 20.89 2.86 -7.13
CA PRO A 78 21.24 4.25 -7.49
C PRO A 78 20.21 4.98 -8.37
N ASN A 79 19.45 4.25 -9.18
CA ASN A 79 18.45 4.80 -10.09
C ASN A 79 17.02 4.82 -9.50
N ALA A 80 16.85 4.52 -8.21
CA ALA A 80 15.55 4.48 -7.56
C ALA A 80 14.87 5.86 -7.58
N LYS A 81 13.62 5.90 -8.06
CA LYS A 81 12.77 7.09 -8.07
C LYS A 81 11.88 7.08 -6.83
N ILE A 82 12.25 7.89 -5.84
CA ILE A 82 11.55 7.92 -4.54
C ILE A 82 11.26 9.36 -4.14
N ASP A 83 10.01 9.66 -3.82
CA ASP A 83 9.62 10.89 -3.12
C ASP A 83 9.17 10.58 -1.70
N VAL A 84 9.34 11.53 -0.78
CA VAL A 84 8.93 11.38 0.61
C VAL A 84 7.96 12.51 0.95
N MET A 85 6.74 12.13 1.33
CA MET A 85 5.66 13.06 1.62
C MET A 85 5.06 12.77 3.00
N GLU A 86 4.63 13.83 3.69
CA GLU A 86 4.06 13.73 5.03
C GLU A 86 2.62 13.20 4.97
N LEU A 87 2.34 12.12 5.70
CA LEU A 87 1.00 11.59 5.89
C LEU A 87 0.80 11.10 7.32
N ASP A 88 -0.11 11.75 8.04
CA ASP A 88 -0.63 11.32 9.34
C ASP A 88 -2.07 10.82 9.20
N LEU A 89 -2.22 9.51 9.05
CA LEU A 89 -3.52 8.84 8.92
C LEU A 89 -4.42 8.98 10.15
N SER A 90 -3.88 9.41 11.30
CA SER A 90 -4.69 9.71 12.49
C SER A 90 -5.36 11.10 12.43
N SER A 91 -5.13 11.87 11.35
CA SER A 91 -5.71 13.18 11.13
C SER A 91 -6.30 13.30 9.72
N LEU A 92 -7.63 13.45 9.62
CA LEU A 92 -8.32 13.57 8.34
C LEU A 92 -7.88 14.82 7.56
N ALA A 93 -7.52 15.89 8.26
CA ALA A 93 -6.93 17.09 7.65
C ALA A 93 -5.58 16.78 6.98
N SER A 94 -4.72 15.98 7.62
CA SER A 94 -3.45 15.53 7.02
C SER A 94 -3.69 14.67 5.79
N VAL A 95 -4.66 13.75 5.83
CA VAL A 95 -5.03 12.90 4.68
C VAL A 95 -5.49 13.75 3.48
N ARG A 96 -6.36 14.75 3.71
CA ARG A 96 -6.81 15.67 2.65
C ARG A 96 -5.66 16.49 2.07
N LYS A 97 -4.79 17.02 2.93
CA LYS A 97 -3.60 17.77 2.51
C LYS A 97 -2.69 16.90 1.64
N PHE A 98 -2.36 15.69 2.09
CA PHE A 98 -1.53 14.76 1.32
C PHE A 98 -2.12 14.45 -0.05
N ALA A 99 -3.43 14.12 -0.12
CA ALA A 99 -4.07 13.81 -1.39
C ALA A 99 -4.07 15.02 -2.35
N SER A 100 -4.32 16.22 -1.83
CA SER A 100 -4.25 17.46 -2.60
C SER A 100 -2.83 17.74 -3.11
N GLU A 101 -1.81 17.57 -2.27
CA GLU A 101 -0.42 17.76 -2.64
C GLU A 101 0.04 16.72 -3.66
N PHE A 102 -0.36 15.46 -3.51
CA PHE A 102 -0.02 14.42 -4.48
C PHE A 102 -0.66 14.71 -5.85
N ASN A 103 -1.95 15.07 -5.86
CA ASN A 103 -2.64 15.41 -7.09
C ASN A 103 -2.05 16.63 -7.79
N SER A 104 -1.53 17.61 -7.05
CA SER A 104 -0.89 18.80 -7.64
C SER A 104 0.46 18.51 -8.30
N LEU A 105 1.09 17.36 -8.01
CA LEU A 105 2.30 16.91 -8.72
C LEU A 105 2.01 16.48 -10.16
N GLY A 106 0.74 16.21 -10.51
CA GLY A 106 0.38 15.72 -11.84
C GLY A 106 0.96 14.35 -12.18
N LEU A 107 1.36 13.57 -11.16
CA LEU A 107 1.87 12.21 -11.34
C LEU A 107 0.70 11.23 -11.57
N PRO A 108 0.87 10.20 -12.41
CA PRO A 108 -0.07 9.09 -12.45
C PRO A 108 -0.09 8.37 -11.11
N LEU A 109 -1.16 7.62 -10.82
CA LEU A 109 -1.21 6.73 -9.67
C LEU A 109 -1.74 5.36 -10.09
N ASN A 110 -0.85 4.37 -10.10
CA ASN A 110 -1.18 2.99 -10.50
C ASN A 110 -1.37 2.10 -9.27
N ILE A 111 -0.58 2.30 -8.22
CA ILE A 111 -0.57 1.38 -7.07
C ILE A 111 -0.76 2.20 -5.79
N LEU A 112 -1.73 1.83 -4.96
CA LEU A 112 -1.90 2.39 -3.64
C LEU A 112 -1.75 1.29 -2.60
N ILE A 113 -0.73 1.40 -1.73
CA ILE A 113 -0.43 0.41 -0.69
C ILE A 113 -0.77 1.00 0.69
N ASN A 114 -1.93 0.59 1.18
CA ASN A 114 -2.47 0.92 2.51
C ASN A 114 -1.84 -0.01 3.57
N ASN A 115 -0.56 0.20 3.84
CA ASN A 115 0.26 -0.60 4.77
C ASN A 115 0.40 0.01 6.18
N ALA A 116 0.30 1.33 6.33
CA ALA A 116 0.47 1.95 7.64
C ALA A 116 -0.53 1.40 8.66
N GLY A 117 -0.10 1.18 9.90
CA GLY A 117 -0.99 0.76 10.96
C GLY A 117 -0.36 0.93 12.33
N VAL A 118 -1.19 1.07 13.35
CA VAL A 118 -0.76 1.18 14.75
C VAL A 118 -1.51 0.18 15.62
N LEU A 119 -0.79 -0.36 16.60
CA LEU A 119 -1.35 -1.06 17.75
C LEU A 119 -0.95 -0.26 18.98
N ALA A 120 -1.92 0.38 19.63
CA ALA A 120 -1.69 1.27 20.76
C ALA A 120 -2.80 1.09 21.81
N PRO A 121 -2.52 1.28 23.11
CA PRO A 121 -3.59 1.40 24.11
C PRO A 121 -4.60 2.48 23.71
N PHE A 122 -5.81 2.42 24.27
CA PHE A 122 -6.86 3.39 23.98
C PHE A 122 -6.33 4.82 24.13
N LYS A 123 -6.41 5.56 23.03
CA LYS A 123 -5.99 6.95 22.92
C LYS A 123 -6.85 7.61 21.86
N LEU A 124 -7.14 8.89 22.02
CA LEU A 124 -7.82 9.67 21.00
C LEU A 124 -6.81 10.26 20.00
N SER A 125 -7.20 10.27 18.74
CA SER A 125 -6.53 10.99 17.66
C SER A 125 -6.80 12.49 17.76
N LYS A 126 -6.19 13.28 16.85
CA LYS A 126 -6.43 14.74 16.76
C LYS A 126 -7.90 15.07 16.47
N ASP A 127 -8.63 14.14 15.87
CA ASP A 127 -10.03 14.30 15.49
C ASP A 127 -10.99 13.71 16.54
N ASN A 128 -10.52 13.41 17.76
CA ASN A 128 -11.29 12.79 18.85
C ASN A 128 -11.87 11.41 18.52
N ILE A 129 -11.20 10.65 17.66
CA ILE A 129 -11.55 9.27 17.31
C ILE A 129 -10.53 8.33 17.97
N GLU A 130 -10.93 7.12 18.34
CA GLU A 130 -9.98 6.12 18.84
C GLU A 130 -8.83 5.92 17.83
N LEU A 131 -7.59 5.98 18.30
CA LEU A 131 -6.39 6.13 17.48
C LEU A 131 -6.18 4.96 16.50
N GLN A 132 -6.43 3.72 16.92
CA GLN A 132 -6.32 2.57 16.03
C GLN A 132 -7.39 2.63 14.94
N PHE A 133 -8.63 2.95 15.30
CA PHE A 133 -9.73 3.07 14.35
C PHE A 133 -9.52 4.22 13.37
N ALA A 134 -9.08 5.37 13.86
CA ALA A 134 -8.72 6.52 13.04
C ALA A 134 -7.62 6.16 12.03
N THR A 135 -6.53 5.55 12.50
CA THR A 135 -5.34 5.29 11.67
C THR A 135 -5.56 4.13 10.71
N ASN A 136 -6.02 2.98 11.22
CA ASN A 136 -6.04 1.73 10.47
C ASN A 136 -7.25 1.64 9.53
N HIS A 137 -8.33 2.38 9.81
CA HIS A 137 -9.56 2.31 9.02
C HIS A 137 -9.92 3.64 8.36
N LEU A 138 -10.26 4.67 9.14
CA LEU A 138 -10.81 5.91 8.58
C LEU A 138 -9.80 6.66 7.71
N GLY A 139 -8.54 6.71 8.14
CA GLY A 139 -7.45 7.35 7.41
C GLY A 139 -7.24 6.72 6.03
N HIS A 140 -7.10 5.40 5.94
CA HIS A 140 -6.92 4.71 4.66
C HIS A 140 -8.16 4.76 3.79
N PHE A 141 -9.35 4.67 4.38
CA PHE A 141 -10.60 4.78 3.65
C PHE A 141 -10.69 6.15 2.96
N LEU A 142 -10.50 7.23 3.72
CA LEU A 142 -10.51 8.59 3.18
C LEU A 142 -9.40 8.80 2.14
N LEU A 143 -8.19 8.31 2.40
CA LEU A 143 -7.07 8.43 1.44
C LEU A 143 -7.42 7.77 0.10
N THR A 144 -7.99 6.56 0.16
CA THR A 144 -8.38 5.80 -1.03
C THR A 144 -9.49 6.52 -1.79
N ASP A 145 -10.52 7.01 -1.10
CA ASP A 145 -11.62 7.76 -1.70
C ASP A 145 -11.12 9.01 -2.45
N LEU A 146 -10.23 9.78 -1.83
CA LEU A 146 -9.67 11.01 -2.43
C LEU A 146 -8.77 10.75 -3.63
N LEU A 147 -8.05 9.63 -3.65
CA LEU A 147 -7.12 9.28 -4.73
C LEU A 147 -7.78 8.42 -5.83
N LEU A 148 -8.99 7.92 -5.60
CA LEU A 148 -9.69 7.03 -6.53
C LEU A 148 -9.92 7.68 -7.90
N GLY A 149 -10.18 8.99 -7.93
CA GLY A 149 -10.31 9.75 -9.18
C GLY A 149 -9.03 9.70 -10.02
N THR A 150 -7.89 9.97 -9.38
CA THR A 150 -6.55 9.95 -10.01
C THR A 150 -6.20 8.54 -10.51
N MET A 151 -6.49 7.51 -9.72
CA MET A 151 -6.28 6.11 -10.14
C MET A 151 -7.13 5.75 -11.37
N LYS A 152 -8.40 6.16 -11.39
CA LYS A 152 -9.29 5.92 -12.54
C LYS A 152 -8.83 6.66 -13.79
N SER A 153 -8.39 7.92 -13.67
CA SER A 153 -7.83 8.67 -14.81
C SER A 153 -6.58 7.99 -15.35
N THR A 154 -5.66 7.64 -14.45
CA THR A 154 -4.42 6.93 -14.78
C THR A 154 -4.70 5.64 -15.53
N ALA A 155 -5.65 4.82 -15.06
CA ALA A 155 -6.00 3.56 -15.72
C ALA A 155 -6.56 3.77 -17.13
N ARG A 156 -7.41 4.80 -17.32
CA ARG A 156 -7.97 5.14 -18.64
C ARG A 156 -6.91 5.62 -19.62
N GLU A 157 -6.00 6.48 -19.16
CA GLU A 157 -4.96 7.08 -20.01
C GLU A 157 -3.84 6.09 -20.36
N SER A 158 -3.39 5.31 -19.38
CA SER A 158 -2.28 4.38 -19.56
C SER A 158 -2.69 3.02 -20.13
N LYS A 159 -4.00 2.70 -20.12
CA LYS A 159 -4.55 1.34 -20.33
C LYS A 159 -3.95 0.28 -19.40
N LYS A 160 -3.29 0.69 -18.31
CA LYS A 160 -2.76 -0.18 -17.27
C LYS A 160 -3.62 0.01 -16.03
N GLU A 161 -4.38 -1.02 -15.66
CA GLU A 161 -5.23 -0.96 -14.48
C GLU A 161 -4.40 -0.80 -13.20
N GLY A 162 -4.91 0.00 -12.27
CA GLY A 162 -4.32 0.20 -10.95
C GLY A 162 -4.99 -0.64 -9.88
N LEU A 163 -4.22 -1.14 -8.92
CA LEU A 163 -4.69 -2.04 -7.86
C LEU A 163 -4.52 -1.36 -6.48
N PRO A 164 -5.59 -1.05 -5.75
CA PRO A 164 -5.49 -0.71 -4.33
C PRO A 164 -5.19 -1.95 -3.48
N MET A 165 -3.97 -2.00 -2.94
CA MET A 165 -3.48 -3.03 -2.03
C MET A 165 -3.59 -2.54 -0.59
N PHE A 166 -4.18 -3.35 0.28
CA PHE A 166 -4.32 -3.10 1.71
C PHE A 166 -3.50 -4.12 2.49
N HIS A 167 -2.61 -3.65 3.36
CA HIS A 167 -1.87 -4.51 4.28
C HIS A 167 -2.16 -4.03 5.69
N GLN A 168 -3.13 -4.65 6.37
CA GLN A 168 -3.42 -4.32 7.77
C GLN A 168 -2.75 -5.33 8.70
N LYS A 169 -2.01 -4.80 9.68
CA LYS A 169 -1.56 -5.58 10.84
C LYS A 169 -2.65 -5.55 11.91
N VAL A 170 -3.53 -6.54 11.93
CA VAL A 170 -4.50 -6.75 13.02
C VAL A 170 -4.06 -7.97 13.84
N THR A 171 -3.57 -7.74 15.05
CA THR A 171 -3.39 -8.80 16.05
C THR A 171 -4.53 -8.72 17.05
N GLY A 172 -5.45 -9.69 16.96
CA GLY A 172 -6.36 -10.10 18.03
C GLY A 172 -7.28 -9.03 18.61
N LEU A 173 -8.44 -8.80 17.99
CA LEU A 173 -9.71 -8.63 18.69
C LEU A 173 -10.86 -8.90 17.71
N HIS A 174 -11.88 -9.62 18.17
CA HIS A 174 -13.11 -9.89 17.42
C HIS A 174 -13.71 -8.58 16.91
N ILE A 175 -13.62 -8.29 15.61
CA ILE A 175 -14.39 -7.23 14.97
C ILE A 175 -15.23 -7.86 13.87
N VAL A 176 -16.49 -8.07 14.25
CA VAL A 176 -17.71 -8.01 13.42
C VAL A 176 -17.55 -8.62 12.02
N LYS A 177 -17.96 -9.89 11.92
CA LYS A 177 -18.46 -10.50 10.68
C LYS A 177 -19.41 -9.51 9.99
N GLU A 178 -19.19 -9.30 8.70
CA GLU A 178 -19.94 -8.41 7.80
C GLU A 178 -19.58 -6.92 7.89
N PHE A 179 -18.62 -6.52 7.05
CA PHE A 179 -18.74 -5.22 6.39
C PHE A 179 -19.04 -5.48 4.91
N VAL A 180 -20.33 -5.40 4.58
CA VAL A 180 -20.86 -5.42 3.23
C VAL A 180 -20.48 -4.11 2.56
N LEU A 181 -19.52 -4.14 1.62
CA LEU A 181 -19.30 -2.99 0.73
C LEU A 181 -18.72 -3.39 -0.63
N THR A 182 -19.14 -4.54 -1.16
CA THR A 182 -18.74 -5.00 -2.50
C THR A 182 -19.83 -4.87 -3.56
N LYS A 183 -21.06 -4.43 -3.22
CA LYS A 183 -22.15 -4.39 -4.22
C LYS A 183 -22.31 -3.06 -4.96
N SER A 184 -21.87 -1.93 -4.38
CA SER A 184 -22.04 -0.62 -5.03
C SER A 184 -20.93 -0.27 -6.02
N MET A 185 -19.73 -0.86 -5.89
CA MET A 185 -18.61 -0.58 -6.80
C MET A 185 -18.62 -1.40 -8.10
N MET A 186 -19.45 -2.46 -8.18
CA MET A 186 -19.55 -3.31 -9.38
C MET A 186 -20.39 -2.71 -10.54
N ASN A 187 -21.10 -1.60 -10.32
CA ASN A 187 -21.95 -0.99 -11.35
C ASN A 187 -21.23 0.01 -12.29
N LEU A 188 -19.90 0.13 -12.23
CA LEU A 188 -19.14 1.12 -13.02
C LEU A 188 -18.15 0.54 -14.04
N GLY A 189 -18.27 -0.76 -14.38
CA GLY A 189 -17.58 -1.34 -15.54
C GLY A 189 -16.05 -1.25 -15.51
N THR A 190 -15.44 -1.05 -14.34
CA THR A 190 -13.98 -1.03 -14.15
C THR A 190 -13.63 -1.86 -12.92
N PRO A 191 -12.84 -2.93 -13.04
CA PRO A 191 -12.45 -3.75 -11.90
C PRO A 191 -11.42 -2.99 -11.05
N VAL A 192 -11.88 -2.38 -9.96
CA VAL A 192 -11.00 -1.87 -8.90
C VAL A 192 -10.82 -3.00 -7.89
N PHE A 193 -9.68 -3.69 -7.92
CA PHE A 193 -9.39 -4.79 -7.00
C PHE A 193 -8.88 -4.25 -5.66
N LEU A 194 -9.69 -4.42 -4.62
CA LEU A 194 -9.39 -4.10 -3.23
C LEU A 194 -8.75 -5.31 -2.54
N LEU A 195 -7.46 -5.24 -2.21
CA LEU A 195 -6.73 -6.40 -1.71
C LEU A 195 -6.40 -6.27 -0.22
N MET A 196 -7.30 -6.68 0.69
CA MET A 196 -7.07 -6.65 2.15
C MET A 196 -6.28 -7.86 2.65
N VAL A 197 -5.04 -7.65 3.12
CA VAL A 197 -4.23 -8.66 3.82
C VAL A 197 -4.43 -8.53 5.33
N ASN A 198 -4.88 -9.60 5.98
CA ASN A 198 -5.03 -9.74 7.43
C ASN A 198 -4.06 -10.84 7.94
N GLN A 199 -3.16 -10.51 8.87
CA GLN A 199 -2.13 -11.42 9.39
C GLN A 199 -2.61 -12.42 10.48
N SER A 200 -3.90 -12.63 10.67
CA SER A 200 -4.41 -13.60 11.69
C SER A 200 -4.73 -15.00 11.15
N LEU A 201 -4.49 -15.27 9.87
CA LEU A 201 -4.59 -16.61 9.26
C LEU A 201 -3.39 -16.85 8.31
N PRO A 202 -2.97 -18.11 8.11
CA PRO A 202 -1.73 -18.44 7.43
C PRO A 202 -1.65 -17.76 6.07
N ILE A 203 -0.45 -17.23 5.78
CA ILE A 203 -0.08 -16.52 4.56
C ILE A 203 -0.54 -17.35 3.34
N TYR A 204 -1.73 -17.03 2.82
CA TYR A 204 -2.08 -17.41 1.47
C TYR A 204 -1.31 -16.46 0.57
N CYS A 205 -0.25 -17.01 -0.02
CA CYS A 205 0.42 -16.44 -1.18
C CYS A 205 -0.66 -15.95 -2.14
N MET A 206 -0.85 -14.64 -2.22
CA MET A 206 -1.75 -14.05 -3.20
C MET A 206 -1.12 -14.31 -4.56
N GLN A 207 -1.84 -15.11 -5.33
CA GLN A 207 -1.57 -15.36 -6.71
C GLN A 207 -1.64 -14.02 -7.46
N MET A 208 -0.46 -13.44 -7.72
CA MET A 208 -0.27 -12.44 -8.77
C MET A 208 -0.48 -13.15 -10.11
N ASN A 209 -1.73 -13.39 -10.49
CA ASN A 209 -2.03 -13.51 -11.90
C ASN A 209 -1.95 -12.08 -12.44
N LEU A 210 -0.77 -11.71 -12.93
CA LEU A 210 -0.67 -10.82 -14.07
C LEU A 210 -1.58 -11.43 -15.13
N LEU A 211 -2.82 -10.94 -15.24
CA LEU A 211 -3.67 -11.32 -16.35
C LEU A 211 -3.01 -10.73 -17.59
N ASP A 212 -2.62 -11.64 -18.48
CA ASP A 212 -2.29 -11.36 -19.87
C ASP A 212 -3.37 -10.42 -20.47
N VAL A 213 -2.93 -9.26 -20.93
CA VAL A 213 -3.65 -8.40 -21.88
C VAL A 213 -2.68 -8.01 -22.98
#